data_AF-A0A318T318-F1
#
_entry.id   AF-A0A318T318-F1
#
_cell.length_a   1.000
_cell.length_b   1.000
_cell.length_c   1.000
_cell.angle_alpha   90.00
_cell.angle_beta   90.00
_cell.angle_gamma   90.00
#
_symmetry.space_group_name_H-M   'P 1'
#
loop_
_entity.id
_entity.type
_entity.pdbx_description
1 polymer ?
#
loop_
_entity_poly.entity_id
_entity_poly.type
_entity_poly.pdbx_seq_one_letter_code
_entity_poly.pdbx_strand_id
1 'polypeptide(L)'
;MSMFVRVSLVFAAFFCLSQSAFSASDTACHASAIRSLQKLSPDGYAVYRAMTDKTQFMTWITCEDIQLDLATAVHESVHTLTEEQDAYPLIGGGSIARPHATEQFMPPKEIAGQMAKKFKDPLFIDTYLKPGSATSSDNFMFLLDELNAFSHDLNAATKLTSVHTGNSRPDHRDGLAAMMAFVTAYAEDARKNNPETWKGMNEPNTAKVINTLWKQAETVMAASCGIPDFGTNDREYLGYVCNNGNAAALGDILHHAPSCPARCLSSPITASAR
;
A
#
# COMPACT_ATOMS: atom_id res chain seq x y z
N MET A 1 17.10 17.47 74.83
CA MET A 1 17.29 18.21 73.56
C MET A 1 16.47 17.48 72.51
N SER A 2 15.22 17.91 72.33
CA SER A 2 14.74 18.70 71.18
C SER A 2 14.50 17.81 69.96
N MET A 3 13.36 17.82 69.28
CA MET A 3 12.23 18.74 69.24
C MET A 3 11.01 18.01 68.63
N PHE A 4 9.82 18.40 69.07
CA PHE A 4 8.52 18.10 68.44
C PHE A 4 8.46 18.64 67.00
N VAL A 5 7.62 18.06 66.14
CA VAL A 5 6.44 18.74 65.53
C VAL A 5 5.50 17.69 64.91
N ARG A 6 4.21 17.82 65.24
CA ARG A 6 3.06 17.14 64.62
C ARG A 6 2.68 17.85 63.32
N VAL A 7 2.23 17.13 62.30
CA VAL A 7 1.27 17.69 61.31
C VAL A 7 0.22 16.64 60.95
N SER A 8 -1.03 17.07 61.05
CA SER A 8 -2.26 16.33 60.85
C SER A 8 -2.62 16.14 59.37
N LEU A 9 -3.41 15.09 59.10
CA LEU A 9 -4.13 14.82 57.86
C LEU A 9 -5.09 15.95 57.47
N VAL A 10 -5.15 16.26 56.17
CA VAL A 10 -6.37 16.76 55.49
C VAL A 10 -6.50 16.01 54.16
N PHE A 11 -7.59 15.25 54.04
CA PHE A 11 -8.12 14.72 52.79
C PHE A 11 -8.67 15.86 51.93
N ALA A 12 -8.23 15.97 50.68
CA ALA A 12 -8.96 16.66 49.64
C ALA A 12 -8.92 15.81 48.37
N ALA A 13 -10.02 15.11 48.11
CA ALA A 13 -10.26 14.43 46.85
C ALA A 13 -10.42 15.48 45.75
N PHE A 14 -9.48 15.49 44.81
CA PHE A 14 -9.66 16.10 43.50
C PHE A 14 -9.55 14.99 42.46
N PHE A 15 -10.62 14.20 42.34
CA PHE A 15 -10.89 13.50 41.09
C PHE A 15 -11.33 14.56 40.08
N CYS A 16 -10.36 15.21 39.43
CA CYS A 16 -10.66 15.81 38.14
C CYS A 16 -10.99 14.64 37.21
N LEU A 17 -12.29 14.49 36.96
CA LEU A 17 -12.82 13.79 35.81
C LEU A 17 -12.22 14.45 34.56
N SER A 18 -11.12 13.90 34.08
CA SER A 18 -10.67 14.10 32.69
C SER A 18 -11.67 13.36 31.82
N GLN A 19 -12.87 13.89 31.67
CA GLN A 19 -13.76 13.48 30.58
C GLN A 19 -13.04 13.88 29.31
N SER A 20 -12.54 12.86 28.62
CA SER A 20 -12.01 12.95 27.27
C SER A 20 -13.07 13.60 26.39
N ALA A 21 -12.92 14.90 26.14
CA ALA A 21 -13.53 15.55 25.01
C ALA A 21 -12.82 15.01 23.75
N PHE A 22 -13.14 13.76 23.37
CA PHE A 22 -13.16 13.43 21.96
C PHE A 22 -14.15 14.42 21.35
N SER A 23 -13.62 15.41 20.66
CA SER A 23 -14.40 16.58 20.26
C SER A 23 -15.50 16.14 19.31
N ALA A 24 -16.71 16.65 19.46
CA ALA A 24 -17.82 16.39 18.54
C ALA A 24 -17.44 16.69 17.06
N SER A 25 -16.41 17.53 16.85
CA SER A 25 -15.75 17.79 15.57
C SER A 25 -15.15 16.52 14.91
N ASP A 26 -14.46 15.67 15.68
CA ASP A 26 -13.78 14.48 15.16
C ASP A 26 -14.79 13.42 14.73
N THR A 27 -15.86 13.25 15.53
CA THR A 27 -16.97 12.36 15.18
C THR A 27 -17.69 12.81 13.91
N ALA A 28 -17.87 14.12 13.72
CA ALA A 28 -18.48 14.68 12.51
C ALA A 28 -17.58 14.49 11.28
N CYS A 29 -16.26 14.68 11.43
CA CYS A 29 -15.29 14.43 10.38
C CYS A 29 -15.29 12.95 9.96
N HIS A 30 -15.11 12.03 10.91
CA HIS A 30 -15.11 10.59 10.67
C HIS A 30 -16.34 10.12 9.91
N ALA A 31 -17.53 10.56 10.34
CA ALA A 31 -18.77 10.24 9.65
C ALA A 31 -18.80 10.83 8.22
N SER A 32 -18.22 12.01 8.00
CA SER A 32 -18.09 12.61 6.68
C SER A 32 -17.11 11.87 5.79
N ALA A 33 -15.95 11.48 6.31
CA ALA A 33 -14.92 10.72 5.60
C ALA A 33 -15.49 9.38 5.09
N ILE A 34 -16.19 8.64 5.95
CA ILE A 34 -16.83 7.37 5.56
C ILE A 34 -17.93 7.59 4.50
N ARG A 35 -18.74 8.66 4.60
CA ARG A 35 -19.72 9.00 3.56
C ARG A 35 -19.04 9.35 2.23
N SER A 36 -17.93 10.08 2.26
CA SER A 36 -17.13 10.40 1.07
C SER A 36 -16.57 9.13 0.45
N LEU A 37 -16.00 8.22 1.25
CA LEU A 37 -15.52 6.92 0.79
C LEU A 37 -16.66 6.13 0.12
N GLN A 38 -17.81 5.98 0.79
CA GLN A 38 -18.97 5.29 0.26
C GLN A 38 -19.45 5.85 -1.07
N LYS A 39 -19.49 7.18 -1.20
CA LYS A 39 -20.02 7.86 -2.38
C LYS A 39 -19.04 7.85 -3.55
N LEU A 40 -17.76 8.09 -3.27
CA LEU A 40 -16.75 8.37 -4.29
C LEU A 40 -15.93 7.14 -4.65
N SER A 41 -15.60 6.29 -3.68
CA SER A 41 -14.86 5.04 -3.86
C SER A 41 -15.64 3.84 -3.31
N PRO A 42 -16.69 3.36 -4.01
CA PRO A 42 -17.45 2.20 -3.55
C PRO A 42 -16.61 0.94 -3.29
N ASP A 43 -15.53 0.73 -4.07
CA ASP A 43 -14.59 -0.36 -3.84
C ASP A 43 -13.79 -0.18 -2.55
N GLY A 44 -13.27 1.02 -2.27
CA GLY A 44 -12.62 1.32 -0.99
C GLY A 44 -13.58 1.21 0.20
N TYR A 45 -14.85 1.59 0.01
CA TYR A 45 -15.88 1.39 1.03
C TYR A 45 -16.23 -0.09 1.23
N ALA A 46 -16.11 -0.93 0.19
CA ALA A 46 -16.28 -2.36 0.33
C ALA A 46 -15.21 -2.97 1.26
N VAL A 47 -13.96 -2.50 1.18
CA VAL A 47 -12.88 -2.85 2.12
C VAL A 47 -13.28 -2.44 3.54
N TYR A 48 -13.66 -1.17 3.76
CA TYR A 48 -14.17 -0.72 5.07
C TYR A 48 -15.29 -1.61 5.58
N ARG A 49 -16.25 -1.98 4.73
CA ARG A 49 -17.39 -2.84 5.09
C ARG A 49 -16.99 -4.27 5.42
N ALA A 50 -15.98 -4.82 4.78
CA ALA A 50 -15.51 -6.18 5.01
C ALA A 50 -14.77 -6.35 6.34
N MET A 51 -14.14 -5.29 6.86
CA MET A 51 -13.41 -5.32 8.14
C MET A 51 -14.30 -5.78 9.31
N THR A 52 -13.84 -6.70 10.14
CA THR A 52 -14.60 -7.08 11.35
C THR A 52 -14.56 -5.96 12.38
N ASP A 53 -13.35 -5.48 12.69
CA ASP A 53 -13.12 -4.36 13.61
C ASP A 53 -12.96 -3.04 12.86
N LYS A 54 -14.02 -2.22 12.86
CA LYS A 54 -13.99 -0.90 12.20
C LYS A 54 -13.02 0.06 12.87
N THR A 55 -12.64 -0.15 14.13
CA THR A 55 -11.76 0.78 14.85
C THR A 55 -10.34 0.80 14.27
N GLN A 56 -9.89 -0.30 13.69
CA GLN A 56 -8.62 -0.37 12.95
C GLN A 56 -8.63 0.56 11.74
N PHE A 57 -9.71 0.56 10.95
CA PHE A 57 -9.87 1.50 9.84
C PHE A 57 -9.88 2.95 10.33
N MET A 58 -10.62 3.24 11.41
CA MET A 58 -10.78 4.61 11.91
C MET A 58 -9.49 5.22 12.49
N THR A 59 -8.53 4.40 12.93
CA THR A 59 -7.23 4.86 13.47
C THR A 59 -6.43 5.68 12.46
N TRP A 60 -6.63 5.41 11.16
CA TRP A 60 -5.94 6.09 10.07
C TRP A 60 -6.60 7.40 9.62
N ILE A 61 -7.74 7.77 10.20
CA ILE A 61 -8.46 9.00 9.84
C ILE A 61 -8.14 10.10 10.85
N THR A 62 -7.09 10.88 10.54
CA THR A 62 -6.62 12.02 11.34
C THR A 62 -7.42 13.29 11.11
N CYS A 63 -8.15 13.37 9.99
CA CYS A 63 -8.91 14.54 9.54
C CYS A 63 -8.06 15.72 9.03
N GLU A 64 -6.75 15.52 8.82
CA GLU A 64 -5.87 16.55 8.26
C GLU A 64 -5.88 16.53 6.72
N ASP A 65 -5.79 15.33 6.14
CA ASP A 65 -5.91 15.09 4.69
C ASP A 65 -6.81 13.88 4.45
N ILE A 66 -8.10 14.15 4.21
CA ILE A 66 -9.12 13.09 4.08
C ILE A 66 -8.84 12.14 2.93
N GLN A 67 -8.21 12.62 1.85
CA GLN A 67 -7.86 11.75 0.74
C GLN A 67 -6.78 10.75 1.16
N LEU A 68 -5.68 11.25 1.73
CA LEU A 68 -4.57 10.43 2.19
C LEU A 68 -5.03 9.46 3.28
N ASP A 69 -5.68 9.98 4.32
CA ASP A 69 -6.21 9.20 5.44
C ASP A 69 -7.07 8.01 4.97
N LEU A 70 -8.03 8.27 4.06
CA LEU A 70 -8.92 7.23 3.55
C LEU A 70 -8.20 6.21 2.66
N ALA A 71 -7.24 6.64 1.85
CA ALA A 71 -6.45 5.74 1.01
C ALA A 71 -5.56 4.83 1.87
N THR A 72 -4.87 5.40 2.87
CA THR A 72 -4.09 4.65 3.86
C THR A 72 -4.97 3.71 4.67
N ALA A 73 -6.14 4.16 5.14
CA ALA A 73 -7.07 3.31 5.88
C ALA A 73 -7.51 2.08 5.05
N VAL A 74 -7.73 2.27 3.75
CA VAL A 74 -8.03 1.19 2.80
C VAL A 74 -6.82 0.27 2.62
N HIS A 75 -5.62 0.81 2.44
CA HIS A 75 -4.37 0.04 2.32
C HIS A 75 -4.17 -0.92 3.50
N GLU A 76 -4.19 -0.36 4.72
CA GLU A 76 -3.92 -1.10 5.94
C GLU A 76 -5.01 -2.14 6.23
N SER A 77 -6.26 -1.80 5.90
CA SER A 77 -7.37 -2.75 6.01
C SER A 77 -7.27 -3.90 5.02
N VAL A 78 -6.66 -3.71 3.85
CA VAL A 78 -6.40 -4.81 2.91
C VAL A 78 -5.46 -5.83 3.54
N HIS A 79 -4.40 -5.42 4.23
CA HIS A 79 -3.53 -6.34 4.97
C HIS A 79 -4.29 -7.15 6.02
N THR A 80 -5.11 -6.48 6.83
CA THR A 80 -5.96 -7.16 7.83
C THR A 80 -6.87 -8.19 7.17
N LEU A 81 -7.55 -7.82 6.08
CA LEU A 81 -8.44 -8.76 5.38
C LEU A 81 -7.68 -9.91 4.74
N THR A 82 -6.49 -9.68 4.19
CA THR A 82 -5.68 -10.75 3.62
C THR A 82 -5.26 -11.75 4.70
N GLU A 83 -4.92 -11.28 5.91
CA GLU A 83 -4.61 -12.14 7.05
C GLU A 83 -5.84 -12.90 7.56
N GLU A 84 -6.96 -12.20 7.81
CA GLU A 84 -8.19 -12.81 8.34
C GLU A 84 -8.81 -13.86 7.40
N GLN A 85 -8.72 -13.63 6.10
CA GLN A 85 -9.37 -14.46 5.08
C GLN A 85 -8.43 -15.46 4.41
N ASP A 86 -7.12 -15.32 4.64
CA ASP A 86 -6.08 -16.07 3.95
C ASP A 86 -6.20 -15.98 2.41
N ALA A 87 -6.61 -14.80 1.94
CA ALA A 87 -6.91 -14.53 0.54
C ALA A 87 -6.79 -13.04 0.25
N TYR A 88 -6.25 -12.68 -0.92
CA TYR A 88 -6.14 -11.29 -1.34
C TYR A 88 -7.51 -10.76 -1.78
N PRO A 89 -8.05 -9.71 -1.12
CA PRO A 89 -9.30 -9.09 -1.57
C PRO A 89 -9.06 -8.36 -2.91
N LEU A 90 -10.01 -8.47 -3.84
CA LEU A 90 -9.91 -7.89 -5.18
C LEU A 90 -10.76 -6.62 -5.33
N ILE A 91 -10.25 -5.65 -6.11
CA ILE A 91 -11.00 -4.47 -6.53
C ILE A 91 -12.17 -4.91 -7.43
N GLY A 92 -13.37 -4.37 -7.20
CA GLY A 92 -14.60 -4.82 -7.84
C GLY A 92 -15.24 -6.04 -7.18
N GLY A 93 -14.62 -6.59 -6.11
CA GLY A 93 -15.17 -7.62 -5.25
C GLY A 93 -14.58 -9.02 -5.46
N GLY A 94 -14.85 -9.90 -4.49
CA GLY A 94 -14.26 -11.24 -4.41
C GLY A 94 -12.87 -11.24 -3.79
N SER A 95 -12.25 -12.43 -3.76
CA SER A 95 -10.89 -12.62 -3.29
C SER A 95 -10.21 -13.75 -4.07
N ILE A 96 -8.88 -13.82 -3.99
CA ILE A 96 -8.09 -14.92 -4.52
C ILE A 96 -7.23 -15.52 -3.40
N ALA A 97 -7.36 -16.84 -3.19
CA ALA A 97 -6.68 -17.55 -2.11
C ALA A 97 -5.16 -17.38 -2.19
N ARG A 98 -4.53 -17.22 -1.02
CA ARG A 98 -3.09 -17.06 -0.90
C ARG A 98 -2.37 -18.39 -1.19
N PRO A 99 -1.30 -18.42 -2.00
CA PRO A 99 -0.46 -19.60 -2.14
C PRO A 99 0.29 -19.92 -0.84
N HIS A 100 0.30 -21.20 -0.43
CA HIS A 100 1.03 -21.66 0.77
C HIS A 100 2.30 -22.45 0.48
N ALA A 101 2.43 -23.01 -0.72
CA ALA A 101 3.59 -23.80 -1.12
C ALA A 101 4.76 -22.90 -1.55
N THR A 102 5.20 -22.00 -0.66
CA THR A 102 6.21 -20.96 -0.94
C THR A 102 7.46 -21.08 -0.07
N GLU A 103 7.61 -22.18 0.66
CA GLU A 103 8.74 -22.42 1.59
C GLU A 103 10.12 -22.39 0.90
N GLN A 104 10.15 -22.67 -0.41
CA GLN A 104 11.37 -22.70 -1.22
C GLN A 104 11.63 -21.39 -1.97
N PHE A 105 10.80 -20.36 -1.72
CA PHE A 105 10.96 -19.08 -2.39
C PHE A 105 12.10 -18.32 -1.75
N MET A 106 12.98 -17.76 -2.57
CA MET A 106 14.02 -16.85 -2.08
C MET A 106 13.36 -15.65 -1.39
N PRO A 107 13.93 -15.10 -0.31
CA PRO A 107 13.36 -13.93 0.33
C PRO A 107 13.54 -12.69 -0.56
N PRO A 108 12.55 -11.78 -0.66
CA PRO A 108 12.68 -10.58 -1.50
C PRO A 108 13.86 -9.66 -1.16
N LYS A 109 14.42 -9.73 0.05
CA LYS A 109 15.64 -8.98 0.41
C LYS A 109 16.85 -9.29 -0.47
N GLU A 110 16.90 -10.43 -1.13
CA GLU A 110 17.98 -10.76 -2.07
C GLU A 110 18.07 -9.78 -3.25
N ILE A 111 16.94 -9.19 -3.65
CA ILE A 111 16.93 -8.16 -4.72
C ILE A 111 17.24 -6.75 -4.21
N ALA A 112 17.32 -6.51 -2.90
CA ALA A 112 17.50 -5.15 -2.35
C ALA A 112 18.76 -4.46 -2.90
N GLY A 113 19.88 -5.18 -2.95
CA GLY A 113 21.16 -4.63 -3.39
C GLY A 113 21.18 -4.26 -4.88
N GLN A 114 20.44 -4.97 -5.74
CA GLN A 114 20.33 -4.59 -7.15
C GLN A 114 19.37 -3.41 -7.36
N MET A 115 18.29 -3.33 -6.56
CA MET A 115 17.35 -2.22 -6.63
C MET A 115 18.00 -0.93 -6.12
N ALA A 116 18.77 -0.99 -5.03
CA ALA A 116 19.48 0.17 -4.48
C ALA A 116 20.53 0.76 -5.45
N LYS A 117 21.00 -0.02 -6.43
CA LYS A 117 21.89 0.48 -7.49
C LYS A 117 21.14 1.17 -8.64
N LYS A 118 19.84 0.91 -8.76
CA LYS A 118 19.00 1.38 -9.87
C LYS A 118 18.17 2.60 -9.52
N PHE A 119 17.70 2.69 -8.27
CA PHE A 119 16.82 3.76 -7.82
C PHE A 119 17.56 4.72 -6.89
N LYS A 120 17.28 6.02 -7.03
CA LYS A 120 17.93 7.05 -6.21
C LYS A 120 17.29 7.20 -4.83
N ASP A 121 15.97 7.03 -4.77
CA ASP A 121 15.23 7.09 -3.52
C ASP A 121 15.20 5.71 -2.85
N PRO A 122 15.86 5.54 -1.70
CA PRO A 122 15.89 4.25 -1.03
C PRO A 122 14.61 3.97 -0.23
N LEU A 123 13.67 4.91 -0.08
CA LEU A 123 12.53 4.79 0.85
C LEU A 123 11.82 3.44 0.75
N PHE A 124 11.33 3.07 -0.45
CA PHE A 124 10.62 1.80 -0.63
C PHE A 124 11.52 0.58 -0.51
N ILE A 125 12.80 0.71 -0.86
CA ILE A 125 13.76 -0.40 -0.73
C ILE A 125 14.05 -0.66 0.75
N ASP A 126 14.30 0.40 1.53
CA ASP A 126 14.56 0.35 2.96
C ASP A 126 13.34 -0.16 3.73
N THR A 127 12.12 0.22 3.32
CA THR A 127 10.88 -0.24 3.96
C THR A 127 10.55 -1.69 3.61
N TYR A 128 10.61 -2.08 2.34
CA TYR A 128 9.99 -3.34 1.89
C TYR A 128 10.96 -4.46 1.53
N LEU A 129 12.24 -4.16 1.30
CA LEU A 129 13.24 -5.15 0.88
C LEU A 129 14.43 -5.28 1.84
N LYS A 130 14.65 -4.35 2.76
CA LYS A 130 15.83 -4.40 3.63
C LYS A 130 15.69 -5.51 4.70
N PRO A 131 16.79 -6.20 5.06
CA PRO A 131 16.73 -7.15 6.17
C PRO A 131 16.22 -6.51 7.47
N GLY A 132 15.20 -7.12 8.08
CA GLY A 132 14.60 -6.66 9.33
C GLY A 132 13.62 -5.49 9.18
N SER A 133 13.19 -5.16 7.96
CA SER A 133 12.15 -4.17 7.69
C SER A 133 10.75 -4.82 7.68
N ALA A 134 9.86 -4.49 6.73
CA ALA A 134 8.58 -5.13 6.56
C ALA A 134 8.70 -6.64 6.28
N THR A 135 7.66 -7.40 6.62
CA THR A 135 7.58 -8.86 6.38
C THR A 135 7.71 -9.22 4.90
N SER A 136 7.37 -8.30 3.99
CA SER A 136 7.63 -8.41 2.56
C SER A 136 9.10 -8.64 2.22
N SER A 137 10.05 -8.24 3.08
CA SER A 137 11.49 -8.46 2.85
C SER A 137 11.89 -9.93 2.96
N ASP A 138 11.15 -10.72 3.75
CA ASP A 138 11.45 -12.13 3.99
C ASP A 138 10.53 -13.08 3.22
N ASN A 139 9.35 -12.62 2.79
CA ASN A 139 8.35 -13.49 2.16
C ASN A 139 7.67 -12.83 0.96
N PHE A 140 7.76 -13.49 -0.20
CA PHE A 140 7.17 -13.02 -1.45
C PHE A 140 5.64 -12.89 -1.41
N MET A 141 4.93 -13.69 -0.60
CA MET A 141 3.48 -13.56 -0.44
C MET A 141 3.08 -12.25 0.25
N PHE A 142 3.94 -11.72 1.11
CA PHE A 142 3.76 -10.39 1.69
C PHE A 142 4.11 -9.30 0.68
N LEU A 143 5.11 -9.50 -0.20
CA LEU A 143 5.34 -8.56 -1.31
C LEU A 143 4.14 -8.50 -2.28
N LEU A 144 3.46 -9.62 -2.53
CA LEU A 144 2.20 -9.64 -3.28
C LEU A 144 1.04 -8.96 -2.51
N ASP A 145 1.07 -9.03 -1.18
CA ASP A 145 0.11 -8.33 -0.33
C ASP A 145 0.29 -6.81 -0.43
N GLU A 146 1.54 -6.32 -0.38
CA GLU A 146 1.88 -4.91 -0.64
C GLU A 146 1.43 -4.45 -2.03
N LEU A 147 1.69 -5.25 -3.07
CA LEU A 147 1.20 -4.97 -4.42
C LEU A 147 -0.33 -4.81 -4.44
N ASN A 148 -1.05 -5.67 -3.72
CA ASN A 148 -2.50 -5.61 -3.61
C ASN A 148 -2.95 -4.38 -2.82
N ALA A 149 -2.38 -4.13 -1.66
CA ALA A 149 -2.72 -3.01 -0.77
C ALA A 149 -2.47 -1.66 -1.45
N PHE A 150 -1.32 -1.46 -2.11
CA PHE A 150 -1.06 -0.25 -2.90
C PHE A 150 -1.96 -0.11 -4.14
N SER A 151 -2.44 -1.23 -4.71
CA SER A 151 -3.44 -1.16 -5.77
C SER A 151 -4.77 -0.62 -5.24
N HIS A 152 -5.20 -1.05 -4.06
CA HIS A 152 -6.42 -0.55 -3.41
C HIS A 152 -6.27 0.90 -2.95
N ASP A 153 -5.12 1.27 -2.38
CA ASP A 153 -4.74 2.64 -2.02
C ASP A 153 -4.93 3.58 -3.21
N LEU A 154 -4.17 3.32 -4.29
CA LEU A 154 -4.17 4.20 -5.45
C LEU A 154 -5.55 4.24 -6.12
N ASN A 155 -6.25 3.11 -6.16
CA ASN A 155 -7.62 3.07 -6.66
C ASN A 155 -8.53 4.01 -5.84
N ALA A 156 -8.50 3.92 -4.51
CA ALA A 156 -9.28 4.81 -3.65
C ALA A 156 -8.86 6.27 -3.81
N ALA A 157 -7.55 6.57 -3.78
CA ALA A 157 -7.00 7.91 -3.92
C ALA A 157 -7.46 8.59 -5.22
N THR A 158 -7.43 7.88 -6.36
CA THR A 158 -7.85 8.43 -7.66
C THR A 158 -9.32 8.87 -7.66
N LYS A 159 -10.18 8.20 -6.89
CA LYS A 159 -11.61 8.54 -6.78
C LYS A 159 -11.90 9.60 -5.73
N LEU A 160 -10.98 9.81 -4.78
CA LEU A 160 -11.11 10.74 -3.67
C LEU A 160 -10.48 12.12 -3.94
N THR A 161 -10.04 12.38 -5.16
CA THR A 161 -9.41 13.67 -5.56
C THR A 161 -10.25 14.90 -5.21
N SER A 162 -11.58 14.80 -5.20
CA SER A 162 -12.47 15.94 -4.86
C SER A 162 -12.54 16.27 -3.36
N VAL A 163 -12.03 15.39 -2.48
CA VAL A 163 -12.04 15.59 -1.02
C VAL A 163 -10.65 15.82 -0.45
N HIS A 164 -9.66 16.03 -1.30
CA HIS A 164 -8.34 16.48 -0.89
C HIS A 164 -8.43 17.90 -0.32
N THR A 165 -8.00 18.08 0.93
CA THR A 165 -8.13 19.34 1.68
C THR A 165 -6.79 19.99 2.04
N GLY A 166 -5.68 19.40 1.61
CA GLY A 166 -4.34 19.83 1.96
C GLY A 166 -3.56 20.52 0.83
N ASN A 167 -2.38 21.03 1.18
CA ASN A 167 -1.31 21.30 0.21
C ASN A 167 -0.32 20.11 0.13
N SER A 168 -0.60 19.03 0.86
CA SER A 168 0.12 17.76 0.79
C SER A 168 0.05 17.24 -0.65
N ARG A 169 1.16 16.67 -1.13
CA ARG A 169 1.23 15.96 -2.39
C ARG A 169 1.46 14.50 -2.07
N PRO A 170 0.41 13.75 -1.72
CA PRO A 170 0.60 12.35 -1.38
C PRO A 170 1.04 11.57 -2.62
N ASP A 171 2.18 10.90 -2.51
CA ASP A 171 2.83 10.15 -3.58
C ASP A 171 2.17 8.77 -3.80
N HIS A 172 0.84 8.74 -3.97
CA HIS A 172 0.05 7.50 -4.07
C HIS A 172 0.52 6.55 -5.20
N ARG A 173 1.05 7.07 -6.31
CA ARG A 173 1.61 6.25 -7.40
C ARG A 173 2.95 5.63 -7.04
N ASP A 174 3.75 6.26 -6.20
CA ASP A 174 5.12 5.82 -5.94
C ASP A 174 5.13 4.43 -5.28
N GLY A 175 4.23 4.20 -4.33
CA GLY A 175 4.09 2.90 -3.66
C GLY A 175 3.73 1.77 -4.62
N LEU A 176 2.68 1.95 -5.43
CA LEU A 176 2.29 0.93 -6.41
C LEU A 176 3.39 0.72 -7.47
N ALA A 177 4.01 1.80 -7.96
CA ALA A 177 5.09 1.70 -8.93
C ALA A 177 6.30 0.94 -8.37
N ALA A 178 6.68 1.20 -7.11
CA ALA A 178 7.75 0.49 -6.43
C ALA A 178 7.44 -1.01 -6.29
N MET A 179 6.24 -1.37 -5.84
CA MET A 179 5.85 -2.79 -5.72
C MET A 179 5.83 -3.49 -7.08
N MET A 180 5.34 -2.82 -8.13
CA MET A 180 5.42 -3.36 -9.49
C MET A 180 6.87 -3.62 -9.93
N ALA A 181 7.78 -2.69 -9.63
CA ALA A 181 9.20 -2.84 -9.92
C ALA A 181 9.84 -3.96 -9.11
N PHE A 182 9.47 -4.13 -7.84
CA PHE A 182 10.01 -5.18 -6.96
C PHE A 182 9.57 -6.57 -7.41
N VAL A 183 8.29 -6.75 -7.76
CA VAL A 183 7.80 -8.02 -8.32
C VAL A 183 8.47 -8.34 -9.66
N THR A 184 8.66 -7.34 -10.52
CA THR A 184 9.39 -7.50 -11.79
C THR A 184 10.84 -7.96 -11.54
N ALA A 185 11.55 -7.27 -10.64
CA ALA A 185 12.93 -7.59 -10.30
C ALA A 185 13.08 -8.96 -9.63
N TYR A 186 12.12 -9.33 -8.78
CA TYR A 186 12.06 -10.63 -8.11
C TYR A 186 11.87 -11.76 -9.12
N ALA A 187 10.94 -11.62 -10.07
CA ALA A 187 10.74 -12.62 -11.12
C ALA A 187 12.00 -12.80 -11.98
N GLU A 188 12.68 -11.69 -12.33
CA GLU A 188 13.90 -11.74 -13.13
C GLU A 188 15.08 -12.38 -12.38
N ASP A 189 15.24 -12.09 -11.10
CA ASP A 189 16.27 -12.75 -10.28
C ASP A 189 15.94 -14.23 -10.06
N ALA A 190 14.66 -14.57 -9.81
CA ALA A 190 14.22 -15.94 -9.66
C ALA A 190 14.56 -16.77 -10.91
N ARG A 191 14.22 -16.25 -12.09
CA ARG A 191 14.50 -16.91 -13.37
C ARG A 191 15.99 -17.17 -13.60
N LYS A 192 16.86 -16.25 -13.16
CA LYS A 192 18.31 -16.32 -13.41
C LYS A 192 19.05 -17.16 -12.37
N ASN A 193 18.72 -16.96 -11.10
CA ASN A 193 19.57 -17.33 -9.99
C ASN A 193 18.90 -18.34 -9.03
N ASN A 194 17.57 -18.47 -9.06
CA ASN A 194 16.82 -19.26 -8.08
C ASN A 194 15.77 -20.16 -8.76
N PRO A 195 16.18 -21.28 -9.39
CA PRO A 195 15.32 -22.13 -10.21
C PRO A 195 14.12 -22.73 -9.46
N GLU A 196 14.25 -23.03 -8.17
CA GLU A 196 13.12 -23.54 -7.36
C GLU A 196 12.06 -22.46 -7.13
N THR A 197 12.48 -21.22 -6.84
CA THR A 197 11.56 -20.07 -6.77
C THR A 197 10.89 -19.85 -8.12
N TRP A 198 11.65 -19.86 -9.20
CA TRP A 198 11.13 -19.70 -10.55
C TRP A 198 10.07 -20.75 -10.90
N LYS A 199 10.36 -22.03 -10.61
CA LYS A 199 9.40 -23.12 -10.79
C LYS A 199 8.14 -22.88 -9.96
N GLY A 200 8.28 -22.54 -8.69
CA GLY A 200 7.15 -22.27 -7.79
C GLY A 200 6.28 -21.09 -8.21
N MET A 201 6.87 -20.04 -8.79
CA MET A 201 6.13 -18.90 -9.36
C MET A 201 5.32 -19.29 -10.60
N ASN A 202 5.79 -20.30 -11.36
CA ASN A 202 5.11 -20.82 -12.56
C ASN A 202 4.09 -21.92 -12.26
N GLU A 203 4.00 -22.41 -11.02
CA GLU A 203 2.94 -23.35 -10.64
C GLU A 203 1.55 -22.70 -10.88
N PRO A 204 0.56 -23.44 -11.41
CA PRO A 204 -0.68 -22.84 -11.92
C PRO A 204 -1.41 -21.93 -10.92
N ASN A 205 -1.44 -22.30 -9.64
CA ASN A 205 -2.09 -21.51 -8.61
C ASN A 205 -1.34 -20.21 -8.29
N THR A 206 -0.01 -20.27 -8.18
CA THR A 206 0.84 -19.10 -7.92
C THR A 206 0.82 -18.14 -9.10
N ALA A 207 0.99 -18.67 -10.32
CA ALA A 207 0.95 -17.87 -11.54
C ALA A 207 -0.41 -17.16 -11.70
N LYS A 208 -1.52 -17.84 -11.37
CA LYS A 208 -2.85 -17.24 -11.38
C LYS A 208 -2.97 -16.08 -10.38
N VAL A 209 -2.41 -16.22 -9.18
CA VAL A 209 -2.40 -15.16 -8.16
C VAL A 209 -1.59 -13.95 -8.65
N ILE A 210 -0.36 -14.19 -9.11
CA ILE A 210 0.51 -13.13 -9.67
C ILE A 210 -0.21 -12.42 -10.81
N ASN A 211 -0.80 -13.15 -11.77
CA ASN A 211 -1.53 -12.57 -12.90
C ASN A 211 -2.72 -11.72 -12.45
N THR A 212 -3.51 -12.22 -11.49
CA THR A 212 -4.70 -11.52 -11.00
C THR A 212 -4.32 -10.19 -10.34
N LEU A 213 -3.35 -10.21 -9.42
CA LEU A 213 -2.91 -9.02 -8.70
C LEU A 213 -2.19 -8.04 -9.63
N TRP A 214 -1.37 -8.54 -10.56
CA TRP A 214 -0.67 -7.71 -11.54
C TRP A 214 -1.64 -6.97 -12.48
N LYS A 215 -2.66 -7.67 -12.99
CA LYS A 215 -3.67 -7.05 -13.85
C LYS A 215 -4.43 -5.93 -13.14
N GLN A 216 -4.70 -6.09 -11.85
CA GLN A 216 -5.29 -5.05 -11.02
C GLN A 216 -4.36 -3.84 -10.91
N ALA A 217 -3.08 -4.07 -10.58
CA ALA A 217 -2.06 -3.03 -10.50
C ALA A 217 -1.93 -2.25 -11.81
N GLU A 218 -1.86 -2.93 -12.97
CA GLU A 218 -1.82 -2.30 -14.29
C GLU A 218 -3.03 -1.41 -14.55
N THR A 219 -4.23 -1.90 -14.23
CA THR A 219 -5.49 -1.18 -14.44
C THR A 219 -5.52 0.11 -13.61
N VAL A 220 -5.18 0.01 -12.32
CA VAL A 220 -5.19 1.13 -11.40
C VAL A 220 -4.10 2.14 -11.76
N MET A 221 -2.88 1.68 -12.05
CA MET A 221 -1.77 2.54 -12.47
C MET A 221 -2.12 3.31 -13.76
N ALA A 222 -2.69 2.63 -14.77
CA ALA A 222 -3.10 3.30 -16.01
C ALA A 222 -4.17 4.39 -15.78
N ALA A 223 -5.11 4.14 -14.86
CA ALA A 223 -6.17 5.09 -14.51
C ALA A 223 -5.63 6.34 -13.78
N SER A 224 -4.52 6.22 -13.05
CA SER A 224 -3.95 7.32 -12.26
C SER A 224 -3.02 8.26 -13.05
N CYS A 225 -2.51 7.85 -14.22
CA CYS A 225 -1.52 8.62 -15.00
C CYS A 225 -1.97 10.02 -15.45
N GLY A 226 -3.27 10.30 -15.45
CA GLY A 226 -3.82 11.60 -15.82
C GLY A 226 -3.95 12.59 -14.66
N ILE A 227 -3.68 12.15 -13.43
CA ILE A 227 -3.88 12.95 -12.23
C ILE A 227 -2.55 13.63 -11.87
N PRO A 228 -2.49 14.97 -11.79
CA PRO A 228 -1.27 15.69 -11.42
C PRO A 228 -0.90 15.42 -9.96
N ASP A 229 0.37 15.60 -9.63
CA ASP A 229 0.90 15.57 -8.25
C ASP A 229 0.60 14.28 -7.44
N PHE A 230 0.38 13.16 -8.13
CA PHE A 230 0.10 11.85 -7.54
C PHE A 230 1.33 10.94 -7.42
N GLY A 231 2.50 11.41 -7.82
CA GLY A 231 3.75 10.66 -7.73
C GLY A 231 4.95 11.56 -8.02
N THR A 232 6.02 11.31 -7.27
CA THR A 232 7.29 12.06 -7.33
C THR A 232 8.36 11.21 -8.02
N ASN A 233 8.49 9.95 -7.62
CA ASN A 233 9.50 9.01 -8.09
C ASN A 233 8.92 7.86 -8.93
N ASP A 234 7.60 7.75 -9.04
CA ASP A 234 6.88 6.74 -9.83
C ASP A 234 7.50 6.46 -11.21
N ARG A 235 7.93 7.50 -11.93
CA ARG A 235 8.52 7.36 -13.27
C ARG A 235 9.78 6.51 -13.32
N GLU A 236 10.62 6.54 -12.29
CA GLU A 236 11.84 5.74 -12.27
C GLU A 236 11.49 4.24 -12.17
N TYR A 237 10.58 3.90 -11.25
CA TYR A 237 10.06 2.54 -11.07
C TYR A 237 9.28 2.06 -12.30
N LEU A 238 8.38 2.87 -12.85
CA LEU A 238 7.62 2.53 -14.05
C LEU A 238 8.54 2.39 -15.27
N GLY A 239 9.60 3.19 -15.38
CA GLY A 239 10.61 3.04 -16.42
C GLY A 239 11.32 1.69 -16.33
N TYR A 240 11.59 1.20 -15.12
CA TYR A 240 12.13 -0.14 -14.89
C TYR A 240 11.17 -1.23 -15.33
N VAL A 241 9.89 -1.14 -14.96
CA VAL A 241 8.82 -2.09 -15.33
C VAL A 241 8.57 -2.11 -16.84
N CYS A 242 8.57 -0.95 -17.48
CA CYS A 242 8.34 -0.81 -18.92
C CYS A 242 9.51 -1.28 -19.79
N ASN A 243 10.68 -1.58 -19.21
CA ASN A 243 11.80 -2.11 -19.97
C ASN A 243 11.60 -3.60 -20.25
N ASN A 244 11.40 -3.96 -21.52
CA ASN A 244 11.17 -5.35 -21.95
C ASN A 244 12.23 -6.35 -21.44
N GLY A 245 13.48 -5.92 -21.28
CA GLY A 245 14.54 -6.77 -20.76
C GLY A 245 14.35 -7.12 -19.28
N ASN A 246 13.91 -6.16 -18.46
CA ASN A 246 13.59 -6.41 -17.05
C ASN A 246 12.28 -7.19 -16.89
N ALA A 247 11.29 -6.90 -17.74
CA ALA A 247 9.94 -7.45 -17.65
C ALA A 247 9.77 -8.85 -18.25
N ALA A 248 10.79 -9.40 -18.92
CA ALA A 248 10.68 -10.66 -19.66
C ALA A 248 10.25 -11.84 -18.76
N ALA A 249 10.90 -12.02 -17.60
CA ALA A 249 10.53 -13.09 -16.67
C ALA A 249 9.09 -12.97 -16.18
N LEU A 250 8.66 -11.76 -15.82
CA LEU A 250 7.29 -11.54 -15.41
C LEU A 250 6.32 -11.83 -16.56
N GLY A 251 6.67 -11.45 -17.79
CA GLY A 251 5.86 -11.74 -18.97
C GLY A 251 5.66 -13.23 -19.25
N ASP A 252 6.66 -14.07 -18.95
CA ASP A 252 6.54 -15.53 -19.06
C ASP A 252 5.45 -16.08 -18.10
N ILE A 253 5.43 -15.58 -16.85
CA ILE A 253 4.42 -15.95 -15.82
C ILE A 253 3.03 -15.43 -16.20
N LEU A 254 2.96 -14.21 -16.73
CA LEU A 254 1.69 -13.58 -17.12
C LEU A 254 1.11 -14.11 -18.43
N HIS A 255 1.94 -14.77 -19.26
CA HIS A 255 1.64 -15.15 -20.64
C HIS A 255 1.34 -13.96 -21.58
N HIS A 256 1.74 -12.76 -21.18
CA HIS A 256 1.74 -11.55 -22.00
C HIS A 256 2.80 -10.58 -21.45
N ALA A 257 3.28 -9.67 -22.29
CA ALA A 257 4.15 -8.60 -21.80
C ALA A 257 3.38 -7.71 -20.80
N PRO A 258 4.00 -7.29 -19.68
CA PRO A 258 3.41 -6.26 -18.82
C PRO A 258 3.06 -4.99 -19.59
N SER A 259 1.88 -4.45 -19.30
CA SER A 259 1.36 -3.22 -19.88
C SER A 259 2.15 -2.02 -19.36
N CYS A 260 2.82 -1.29 -20.26
CA CYS A 260 3.51 -0.07 -19.90
C CYS A 260 2.54 1.14 -19.86
N PRO A 261 2.38 1.83 -18.70
CA PRO A 261 1.52 3.01 -18.61
C PRO A 261 2.22 4.26 -19.18
N ALA A 262 2.35 4.34 -20.52
CA ALA A 262 3.11 5.39 -21.20
C ALA A 262 2.69 6.83 -20.84
N ARG A 263 1.43 7.03 -20.44
CA ARG A 263 0.93 8.34 -19.96
C ARG A 263 1.61 8.78 -18.66
N CYS A 264 1.92 7.86 -17.75
CA CYS A 264 2.63 8.16 -16.50
C CYS A 264 4.10 8.55 -16.77
N LEU A 265 4.69 7.98 -17.82
CA LEU A 265 6.08 8.26 -18.22
C LEU A 265 6.24 9.56 -19.02
N SER A 266 5.14 10.14 -19.49
CA SER A 266 5.19 11.40 -20.24
C SER A 266 5.57 12.55 -19.31
N SER A 267 6.41 13.46 -19.79
CA SER A 267 6.70 14.70 -19.07
C SER A 267 5.40 15.43 -18.76
N PRO A 268 5.25 16.05 -17.58
CA PRO A 268 4.11 16.90 -17.31
C PRO A 268 4.01 17.94 -18.44
N ILE A 269 2.85 18.02 -19.08
CA ILE A 269 2.57 19.15 -19.97
C ILE A 269 2.58 20.36 -19.06
N THR A 270 3.66 21.14 -19.07
CA THR A 270 3.69 22.45 -18.44
C THR A 270 2.57 23.25 -19.07
N ALA A 271 1.48 23.43 -18.33
CA ALA A 271 0.46 24.39 -18.68
C ALA A 271 1.18 25.75 -18.71
N SER A 272 1.49 26.23 -19.91
CA SER A 272 2.01 27.57 -20.11
C SER A 272 0.95 28.51 -19.54
N ALA A 273 1.28 29.18 -18.44
CA ALA A 273 0.43 30.20 -17.85
C ALA A 273 0.00 31.17 -18.97
N ARG A 274 -1.31 31.34 -19.13
CA ARG A 274 -1.92 32.45 -19.86
C ARG A 274 -2.61 33.34 -18.86
#